data_AF-A0A1I1H7H5-F1
#
_entry.id   AF-A0A1I1H7H5-F1
#
_cell.length_a   1.000
_cell.length_b   1.000
_cell.length_c   1.000
_cell.angle_alpha   90.00
_cell.angle_beta   90.00
_cell.angle_gamma   90.00
#
_symmetry.space_group_name_H-M   'P 1'
#
loop_
_entity.id
_entity.type
_entity.pdbx_description
1 polymer ?
#
loop_
_entity_poly.entity_id
_entity_poly.type
_entity_poly.pdbx_seq_one_letter_code
_entity_poly.pdbx_strand_id
1 'polypeptide(L)'
;MKDRTTKWLVAGAVVSAVVMIIGYFLWTNLAPLQDINSYSPQELRNVQKEQAINYPLGSLLMNLGFVGFSSSLLALVVRQLLAFLKKKE
;
A
#
# COMPACT_ATOMS: atom_id res chain seq x y z
N MET A 1 -9.48 -24.27 -11.81
CA MET A 1 -10.26 -24.14 -10.57
C MET A 1 -10.80 -22.71 -10.47
N LYS A 2 -12.11 -22.51 -10.62
CA LYS A 2 -12.77 -21.19 -10.61
C LYS A 2 -13.35 -20.92 -9.22
N ASP A 3 -12.51 -20.99 -8.18
CA ASP A 3 -12.97 -20.81 -6.79
C ASP A 3 -13.20 -19.32 -6.50
N ARG A 4 -14.39 -19.00 -5.99
CA ARG A 4 -14.78 -17.65 -5.56
C ARG A 4 -13.76 -17.04 -4.58
N THR A 5 -13.19 -17.87 -3.72
CA THR A 5 -12.19 -17.45 -2.72
C THR A 5 -10.88 -17.02 -3.38
N THR A 6 -10.40 -17.75 -4.39
CA THR A 6 -9.20 -17.37 -5.14
C THR A 6 -9.40 -16.03 -5.84
N LYS A 7 -10.59 -15.77 -6.40
CA LYS A 7 -10.91 -14.46 -6.98
C LYS A 7 -10.83 -13.34 -5.94
N TRP A 8 -11.36 -13.55 -4.74
CA TRP A 8 -11.28 -12.57 -3.65
C TRP A 8 -9.86 -12.32 -3.18
N LEU A 9 -9.03 -13.36 -3.05
CA LEU A 9 -7.62 -13.21 -2.67
C LEU A 9 -6.83 -12.43 -3.73
N VAL A 10 -7.07 -12.71 -5.02
CA VAL A 10 -6.45 -11.96 -6.12
C VAL A 10 -6.92 -10.51 -6.11
N ALA A 11 -8.23 -10.27 -5.96
CA ALA A 11 -8.78 -8.91 -5.85
C ALA A 11 -8.19 -8.17 -4.65
N GLY A 12 -8.07 -8.83 -3.49
CA GLY A 12 -7.44 -8.29 -2.29
C GLY A 12 -6.00 -7.88 -2.54
N ALA A 13 -5.19 -8.75 -3.17
CA ALA A 13 -3.82 -8.42 -3.52
C ALA A 13 -3.73 -7.21 -4.47
N VAL A 14 -4.61 -7.11 -5.47
CA VAL A 14 -4.66 -5.97 -6.39
C VAL A 14 -5.03 -4.68 -5.66
N VAL A 15 -6.07 -4.71 -4.81
CA VAL A 15 -6.47 -3.55 -4.01
C VAL A 15 -5.35 -3.12 -3.07
N SER A 16 -4.70 -4.06 -2.40
CA SER A 16 -3.55 -3.79 -1.55
C SER A 16 -2.39 -3.16 -2.30
N ALA A 17 -2.10 -3.59 -3.52
CA ALA A 17 -1.09 -2.97 -4.37
C ALA A 17 -1.45 -1.52 -4.73
N VAL A 18 -2.70 -1.25 -5.08
CA VAL A 18 -3.19 0.12 -5.34
C VAL A 18 -3.06 1.00 -4.10
N VAL A 19 -3.43 0.49 -2.93
CA VAL A 19 -3.29 1.19 -1.64
C VAL A 19 -1.83 1.53 -1.34
N MET A 20 -0.90 0.61 -1.60
CA MET A 20 0.54 0.89 -1.45
C MET A 20 1.02 1.98 -2.41
N ILE A 21 0.56 1.99 -3.67
CA ILE A 21 0.92 3.01 -4.66
C ILE A 21 0.44 4.39 -4.18
N ILE A 22 -0.80 4.50 -3.72
CA ILE A 22 -1.33 5.75 -3.16
C ILE A 22 -0.53 6.17 -1.92
N GLY A 23 -0.26 5.23 -1.02
CA GLY A 23 0.55 5.47 0.17
C GLY A 23 1.96 5.96 -0.16
N TYR A 24 2.60 5.39 -1.17
CA TYR A 24 3.92 5.79 -1.65
C TYR A 24 3.93 7.23 -2.15
N PHE A 25 2.94 7.65 -2.95
CA PHE A 25 2.86 9.03 -3.42
C PHE A 25 2.65 10.02 -2.27
N LEU A 26 1.82 9.67 -1.29
CA LEU A 26 1.58 10.52 -0.12
C LEU A 26 2.82 10.60 0.80
N TRP A 27 3.52 9.49 0.96
CA TRP A 27 4.71 9.39 1.82
C TRP A 27 5.92 10.09 1.21
N THR A 28 6.18 9.87 -0.08
CA THR A 28 7.31 10.48 -0.79
C THR A 28 7.12 11.97 -1.05
N ASN A 29 5.88 12.46 -0.96
CA ASN A 29 5.48 13.86 -1.06
C ASN A 29 6.38 14.65 -2.03
N LEU A 30 6.12 14.46 -3.33
CA LEU A 30 6.86 15.03 -4.48
C LEU A 30 6.90 16.57 -4.52
N ALA A 31 6.43 17.25 -3.48
CA ALA A 31 6.55 18.69 -3.33
C ALA A 31 8.04 19.08 -3.37
N PRO A 32 8.46 19.97 -4.29
CA PRO A 32 9.85 20.37 -4.41
C PRO A 32 10.27 21.14 -3.15
N LEU A 33 10.91 20.44 -2.22
CA LEU A 33 11.67 20.99 -1.11
C LEU A 33 12.94 21.76 -1.58
N GLN A 34 13.08 22.00 -2.87
CA GLN A 34 14.24 22.69 -3.45
C GLN A 34 14.21 24.20 -3.18
N ASP A 35 13.03 24.81 -3.02
CA ASP A 35 12.88 26.27 -2.87
C ASP A 35 12.38 26.72 -1.49
N ILE A 36 12.55 25.91 -0.43
CA ILE A 36 12.05 26.21 0.93
C ILE A 36 12.55 27.58 1.43
N ASN A 37 13.75 28.00 1.02
CA ASN A 37 14.36 29.27 1.40
C ASN A 37 13.68 30.51 0.78
N SER A 38 12.84 30.31 -0.24
CA SER A 38 12.08 31.37 -0.90
C SER A 38 10.69 31.59 -0.31
N TYR A 39 10.23 30.69 0.57
CA TYR A 39 8.89 30.74 1.14
C TYR A 39 8.78 31.79 2.25
N SER A 40 7.67 32.51 2.24
CA SER A 40 7.25 33.30 3.39
C SER A 40 6.93 32.39 4.58
N PRO A 41 6.95 32.92 5.82
CA PRO A 41 6.57 32.15 7.01
C PRO A 41 5.17 31.52 6.93
N GLN A 42 4.24 32.18 6.22
CA GLN A 42 2.88 31.69 6.01
C GLN A 42 2.87 30.47 5.07
N GLU A 43 3.62 30.53 3.97
CA GLU A 43 3.74 29.43 2.99
C GLU A 43 4.44 28.22 3.61
N LEU A 44 5.52 28.44 4.37
CA LEU A 44 6.20 27.39 5.13
C LEU A 44 5.24 26.65 6.06
N ARG A 45 4.42 27.39 6.80
CA ARG A 45 3.46 26.80 7.74
C ARG A 45 2.40 25.98 7.02
N ASN A 46 1.97 26.39 5.84
CA ASN A 46 0.98 25.64 5.05
C ASN A 46 1.58 24.34 4.51
N VAL A 47 2.79 24.41 3.94
CA VAL A 47 3.51 23.21 3.45
C VAL A 47 3.78 22.23 4.58
N GLN A 48 4.22 22.71 5.75
CA GLN A 48 4.45 21.86 6.92
C GLN A 48 3.16 21.17 7.41
N LYS A 49 2.01 21.86 7.38
CA LYS A 49 0.72 21.26 7.74
C LYS A 49 0.31 20.16 6.76
N GLU A 50 0.47 20.39 5.47
CA GLU A 50 0.15 19.39 4.45
C GLU A 50 1.07 18.16 4.57
N GLN A 51 2.37 18.38 4.78
CA GLN A 51 3.33 17.30 5.00
C GLN A 51 3.03 16.50 6.27
N ALA A 52 2.63 17.17 7.36
CA ALA A 52 2.28 16.53 8.62
C ALA A 52 1.08 15.59 8.50
N ILE A 53 0.22 15.75 7.49
CA ILE A 53 -0.90 14.86 7.21
C ILE A 53 -0.51 13.79 6.19
N ASN A 54 0.10 14.20 5.07
CA ASN A 54 0.40 13.31 3.95
C ASN A 54 1.42 12.23 4.34
N TYR A 55 2.45 12.58 5.12
CA TYR A 55 3.49 11.64 5.51
C TYR A 55 2.99 10.47 6.39
N PRO A 56 2.29 10.71 7.52
CA PRO A 56 1.76 9.60 8.33
C PRO A 56 0.65 8.84 7.61
N LEU A 57 -0.20 9.51 6.82
CA LEU A 57 -1.22 8.83 6.03
C LEU A 57 -0.60 7.93 4.96
N GLY A 58 0.44 8.42 4.28
CA GLY A 58 1.21 7.65 3.31
C GLY A 58 1.83 6.40 3.93
N SER A 59 2.50 6.55 5.08
CA SER A 59 3.06 5.43 5.84
C SER A 59 1.99 4.43 6.27
N LEU A 60 0.84 4.90 6.76
CA LEU A 60 -0.28 4.03 7.15
C LEU A 60 -0.81 3.22 5.96
N LEU A 61 -1.03 3.87 4.81
CA LEU A 61 -1.51 3.20 3.61
C LEU A 61 -0.49 2.21 3.05
N MET A 62 0.80 2.55 3.06
CA MET A 62 1.86 1.62 2.69
C MET A 62 1.86 0.37 3.57
N ASN A 63 1.77 0.53 4.89
CA ASN A 63 1.73 -0.59 5.83
C ASN A 63 0.47 -1.44 5.67
N LEU A 64 -0.72 -0.83 5.54
CA LEU A 64 -1.97 -1.55 5.30
C LEU A 64 -1.93 -2.33 3.98
N GLY A 65 -1.45 -1.69 2.92
CA GLY A 65 -1.28 -2.32 1.62
C GLY A 65 -0.30 -3.49 1.70
N PHE A 66 0.84 -3.32 2.37
CA PHE A 66 1.84 -4.39 2.53
C PHE A 66 1.28 -5.61 3.28
N VAL A 67 0.58 -5.38 4.40
CA VAL A 67 -0.04 -6.46 5.19
C VAL A 67 -1.12 -7.18 4.38
N GLY A 68 -1.99 -6.44 3.70
CA GLY A 68 -3.05 -7.02 2.87
C GLY A 68 -2.51 -7.81 1.68
N PHE A 69 -1.45 -7.31 1.04
CA PHE A 69 -0.79 -7.98 -0.07
C PHE A 69 -0.10 -9.27 0.38
N SER A 70 0.70 -9.19 1.46
CA SER A 70 1.46 -10.32 1.99
C SER A 70 0.54 -11.43 2.50
N SER A 71 -0.53 -11.07 3.21
CA SER A 71 -1.52 -12.06 3.69
C SER A 71 -2.29 -12.72 2.55
N SER A 72 -2.70 -11.95 1.51
CA SER A 72 -3.38 -12.50 0.34
C SER A 72 -2.49 -13.46 -0.46
N LEU A 73 -1.22 -13.10 -0.65
CA LEU A 73 -0.23 -13.98 -1.30
C LEU A 73 0.03 -15.24 -0.48
N LEU A 74 0.25 -15.11 0.82
CA LEU A 74 0.48 -16.26 1.70
C LEU A 74 -0.70 -17.23 1.64
N ALA A 75 -1.92 -16.72 1.69
CA ALA A 75 -3.13 -17.53 1.57
C ALA A 75 -3.22 -18.26 0.22
N LEU A 76 -2.83 -17.62 -0.89
CA LEU A 76 -2.78 -18.26 -2.21
C LEU A 76 -1.74 -19.38 -2.26
N VAL A 77 -0.54 -19.15 -1.72
CA VAL A 77 0.53 -20.16 -1.66
C VAL A 77 0.09 -21.36 -0.83
N VAL A 78 -0.42 -21.13 0.38
CA VAL A 78 -0.91 -22.21 1.27
C VAL A 78 -1.99 -23.04 0.58
N ARG A 79 -2.95 -22.39 -0.10
CA ARG A 79 -4.00 -23.10 -0.84
C ARG A 79 -3.43 -23.94 -1.98
N GLN A 80 -2.44 -23.43 -2.70
CA GLN A 80 -1.81 -24.17 -3.79
C GLN A 80 -1.04 -25.39 -3.27
N LEU A 81 -0.33 -25.24 -2.15
CA LEU A 81 0.35 -26.35 -1.47
C LEU A 81 -0.64 -27.42 -1.01
N LEU A 82 -1.73 -27.03 -0.35
CA LEU A 82 -2.78 -27.97 0.09
C LEU A 82 -3.43 -28.70 -1.09
N ALA A 83 -3.69 -28.01 -2.20
CA ALA A 83 -4.24 -28.64 -3.40
C ALA A 83 -3.24 -29.63 -4.04
N PHE A 84 -1.95 -29.34 -3.99
CA PHE A 84 -0.90 -30.24 -4.47
C PHE A 84 -0.77 -31.49 -3.60
N LEU A 85 -0.79 -31.32 -2.28
CA LEU A 85 -0.74 -32.45 -1.33
C LEU A 85 -1.94 -33.38 -1.49
N LYS A 86 -3.16 -32.84 -1.59
CA LYS A 86 -4.38 -33.62 -1.83
C LYS A 86 -4.41 -34.36 -3.17
N LYS A 87 -3.61 -33.94 -4.15
CA LYS A 87 -3.52 -34.62 -5.46
C LYS A 87 -2.55 -35.80 -5.42
N LYS A 88 -1.70 -35.87 -4.39
CA LYS A 88 -0.65 -36.89 -4.24
C LYS A 88 -1.11 -38.09 -3.39
N GLU A 89 -2.11 -37.89 -2.53
CA GLU A 89 -2.92 -38.96 -1.91
C GLU A 89 -3.91 -39.54 -2.94
#